data_AF-A0A2N0LJ60-F1
#
_entry.id   AF-A0A2N0LJ60-F1
#
_cell.length_a   1.000
_cell.length_b   1.000
_cell.length_c   1.000
_cell.angle_alpha   90.00
_cell.angle_beta   90.00
_cell.angle_gamma   90.00
#
_symmetry.space_group_name_H-M   'P 1'
#
loop_
_entity.id
_entity.type
_entity.pdbx_description
1 polymer ?
#
loop_
_entity_poly.entity_id
_entity_poly.type
_entity_poly.pdbx_seq_one_letter_code
_entity_poly.pdbx_strand_id
1 'polypeptide(L)'
;MPINEVTVVSCCGECGTEIETVTVKKDNMMLSTSELAWCPKCQADRPQVRDVAGRLESIKQEQHSYPKAVPAEPFPGQSYGR
;
A
#
# COMPACT_ATOMS: atom_id res chain seq x y z
N MET A 1 3.79 0.17 24.10
CA MET A 1 5.10 -0.52 23.93
C MET A 1 5.59 -0.24 22.53
N PRO A 2 6.90 -0.03 22.30
CA PRO A 2 7.40 0.14 20.95
C PRO A 2 7.17 -1.15 20.15
N ILE A 3 6.58 -1.01 18.96
CA ILE A 3 6.45 -2.11 18.01
C ILE A 3 7.83 -2.32 17.39
N ASN A 4 8.50 -3.38 17.83
CA ASN A 4 9.87 -3.71 17.38
C ASN A 4 9.88 -4.66 16.17
N GLU A 5 8.73 -5.27 15.86
CA GLU A 5 8.59 -6.26 14.79
C GLU A 5 7.45 -5.87 13.86
N VAL A 6 7.66 -6.15 12.59
CA VAL A 6 6.80 -5.75 11.49
C VAL A 6 6.67 -6.91 10.51
N THR A 7 5.45 -7.19 10.09
CA THR A 7 5.18 -8.20 9.07
C THR A 7 5.25 -7.55 7.69
N VAL A 8 6.10 -8.09 6.84
CA VAL A 8 6.31 -7.68 5.45
C VAL A 8 5.78 -8.77 4.54
N VAL A 9 4.96 -8.37 3.57
CA VAL A 9 4.42 -9.24 2.53
C VAL A 9 5.16 -8.93 1.23
N SER A 10 5.73 -9.96 0.62
CA SER A 10 6.38 -9.94 -0.68
C SER A 10 5.41 -10.44 -1.74
N CYS A 11 5.09 -9.62 -2.72
CA CYS A 11 4.22 -9.94 -3.84
C CYS A 11 4.99 -9.90 -5.16
N CYS A 12 4.51 -10.65 -6.14
CA CYS A 12 4.99 -10.57 -7.52
C CYS A 12 4.71 -9.17 -8.10
N GLY A 13 5.73 -8.50 -8.61
CA GLY A 13 5.61 -7.16 -9.20
C GLY A 13 4.79 -7.10 -10.50
N GLU A 14 4.58 -8.24 -11.16
CA GLU A 14 3.79 -8.31 -12.40
C GLU A 14 2.31 -8.60 -12.13
N CYS A 15 2.03 -9.64 -11.34
CA CYS A 15 0.66 -10.16 -11.18
C CYS A 15 0.07 -9.93 -9.78
N GLY A 16 0.84 -9.35 -8.86
CA GLY A 16 0.41 -9.05 -7.49
C GLY A 16 0.16 -10.27 -6.60
N THR A 17 0.55 -11.47 -7.03
CA THR A 17 0.37 -12.69 -6.22
C THR A 17 1.34 -12.67 -5.06
N GLU A 18 0.85 -12.93 -3.84
CA GLU A 18 1.69 -13.10 -2.66
C GLU A 18 2.65 -14.28 -2.87
N ILE A 19 3.93 -14.02 -2.65
CA ILE A 19 5.02 -14.99 -2.77
C ILE A 19 5.45 -15.45 -1.38
N GLU A 20 5.64 -14.50 -0.47
CA GLU A 20 6.18 -14.76 0.86
C GLU A 20 5.67 -13.71 1.87
N THR A 21 5.51 -14.11 3.13
CA THR A 21 5.24 -13.20 4.24
C THR A 21 6.26 -13.46 5.35
N VAL A 22 6.99 -12.42 5.77
CA VAL A 22 8.06 -12.50 6.79
C VAL A 22 7.85 -11.48 7.91
N THR A 23 8.13 -11.88 9.14
CA THR A 23 8.18 -10.95 10.28
C THR A 23 9.63 -10.57 10.53
N VAL A 24 9.94 -9.29 10.42
CA VAL A 24 11.29 -8.74 10.60
C VAL A 24 11.28 -7.69 11.69
N LYS A 25 12.45 -7.38 12.26
CA LYS A 25 12.58 -6.21 13.14
C LYS A 25 12.34 -4.94 12.32
N LYS A 26 11.74 -3.93 12.92
CA LYS A 26 11.45 -2.65 12.25
C LYS A 26 12.69 -2.02 11.62
N ASP A 27 13.82 -2.06 12.31
CA ASP A 27 15.10 -1.51 11.82
C ASP A 27 15.71 -2.31 10.67
N ASN A 28 15.26 -3.56 10.47
CA ASN A 28 15.72 -4.45 9.40
C ASN A 28 14.65 -4.62 8.30
N MET A 29 13.65 -3.73 8.25
CA MET A 29 12.58 -3.79 7.27
C MET A 29 13.10 -3.37 5.89
N MET A 30 13.50 -4.34 5.07
CA MET A 30 13.97 -4.11 3.70
C MET A 30 12.79 -4.20 2.71
N LEU A 31 12.12 -3.06 2.48
CA LEU A 31 10.94 -2.95 1.60
C LEU A 31 11.27 -2.87 0.10
N SER A 32 12.53 -2.65 -0.26
CA SER A 32 13.00 -2.67 -1.64
C SER A 32 14.04 -3.77 -1.80
N THR A 33 13.91 -4.54 -2.87
CA THR A 33 14.90 -5.53 -3.27
C THR A 33 15.03 -5.54 -4.78
N SER A 34 16.24 -5.80 -5.28
CA SER A 34 16.49 -6.07 -6.71
C SER A 34 16.48 -7.56 -7.03
N GLU A 35 16.19 -8.41 -6.05
CA GLU A 35 16.14 -9.86 -6.22
C GLU A 35 14.86 -10.28 -6.96
N LEU A 36 15.00 -11.31 -7.79
CA LEU A 36 13.87 -11.97 -8.41
C LEU A 36 13.40 -13.11 -7.52
N ALA A 37 12.09 -13.33 -7.44
CA ALA A 37 11.53 -14.56 -6.87
C ALA A 37 10.68 -15.29 -7.89
N TRP A 38 10.67 -16.61 -7.75
CA TRP A 38 9.79 -17.48 -8.51
C TRP A 38 8.34 -17.20 -8.16
N CYS A 39 7.54 -16.79 -9.15
CA CYS A 39 6.10 -16.61 -8.99
C CYS A 39 5.35 -17.86 -9.50
N PRO A 40 4.55 -18.55 -8.66
CA PRO A 40 3.83 -19.76 -9.08
C PRO A 40 2.74 -19.47 -10.12
N LYS A 41 2.18 -18.25 -10.14
CA LYS A 41 1.15 -17.84 -11.10
C LYS A 41 1.74 -17.46 -12.46
N CYS A 42 2.88 -16.78 -12.47
CA CYS A 42 3.57 -16.40 -13.71
C CYS A 42 4.49 -17.51 -14.24
N GLN A 43 4.82 -18.52 -13.42
CA GLN A 43 5.77 -19.60 -13.73
C GLN A 43 7.11 -19.06 -14.25
N ALA A 44 7.61 -18.01 -13.60
CA ALA A 44 8.86 -17.34 -13.97
C ALA A 44 9.42 -16.58 -12.76
N ASP A 45 10.73 -16.31 -12.81
CA ASP A 45 11.39 -15.40 -11.89
C ASP A 45 10.98 -13.96 -12.19
N ARG A 46 10.39 -13.30 -11.19
CA ARG A 46 9.81 -11.96 -11.33
C ARG A 46 10.31 -11.04 -10.22
N PRO A 47 10.36 -9.72 -10.49
CA PRO A 47 10.67 -8.75 -9.45
C PRO A 47 9.66 -8.84 -8.31
N GLN A 48 10.13 -8.57 -7.09
CA GLN A 48 9.30 -8.55 -5.90
C GLN A 48 8.94 -7.12 -5.50
N VAL A 49 7.68 -6.94 -5.09
CA VAL A 49 7.22 -5.72 -4.41
C VAL A 49 6.93 -6.10 -2.97
N ARG A 50 7.60 -5.46 -2.02
CA ARG A 50 7.40 -5.72 -0.58
C ARG A 50 6.62 -4.58 0.04
N ASP A 51 5.64 -4.92 0.87
CA ASP A 51 4.84 -3.94 1.61
C ASP A 51 4.60 -4.42 3.04
N VAL A 52 4.23 -3.50 3.92
CA VAL A 52 3.87 -3.80 5.30
C VAL A 52 2.47 -4.37 5.33
N ALA A 53 2.30 -5.53 5.98
CA ALA A 53 0.98 -6.12 6.19
C ALA A 53 0.06 -5.13 6.91
N GLY A 54 -1.20 -5.03 6.48
CA GLY A 54 -2.17 -4.13 7.08
C GLY A 54 -2.12 -2.69 6.57
N ARG A 55 -1.17 -2.31 5.70
CA ARG A 55 -1.08 -0.94 5.17
C ARG A 55 -2.31 -0.57 4.36
N LEU A 56 -2.76 -1.43 3.46
CA LEU A 56 -3.92 -1.18 2.61
C LEU A 56 -5.22 -1.10 3.43
N GLU A 57 -5.35 -1.95 4.43
CA GLU A 57 -6.47 -1.95 5.38
C GLU A 57 -6.50 -0.66 6.19
N SER A 58 -5.33 -0.18 6.64
CA SER A 58 -5.20 1.08 7.35
C SER A 58 -5.59 2.27 6.47
N ILE A 59 -5.14 2.28 5.20
CA ILE A 59 -5.52 3.32 4.23
C ILE A 59 -7.04 3.31 4.01
N LYS A 60 -7.65 2.13 3.82
CA LYS A 60 -9.11 2.02 3.67
C LYS A 60 -9.84 2.54 4.90
N GLN A 61 -9.39 2.14 6.09
CA GLN A 61 -9.98 2.60 7.35
C GLN A 61 -9.89 4.12 7.50
N GLU A 62 -8.76 4.71 7.12
CA GLU A 62 -8.55 6.15 7.14
C GLU A 62 -9.50 6.84 6.14
N GLN A 63 -9.56 6.37 4.90
CA GLN A 63 -10.47 6.90 3.88
C GLN A 63 -11.95 6.82 4.28
N HIS A 64 -12.35 5.76 4.98
CA HIS A 64 -13.70 5.63 5.53
C HIS A 64 -14.02 6.66 6.61
N SER A 65 -13.00 7.22 7.28
CA SER A 65 -13.17 8.24 8.32
C SER A 65 -13.28 9.67 7.76
N TYR A 66 -13.02 9.86 6.45
CA TYR A 66 -13.03 11.19 5.85
C TYR A 66 -14.46 11.79 5.82
N PRO A 67 -14.59 13.11 6.06
CA PRO A 67 -15.86 13.77 5.86
C PRO A 67 -16.28 13.70 4.39
N LYS A 68 -17.59 13.66 4.14
CA LYS A 68 -18.12 13.69 2.76
C LYS A 68 -17.64 14.96 2.07
N ALA A 69 -17.07 14.81 0.88
CA ALA A 69 -16.71 15.94 0.04
C ALA A 69 -17.99 16.74 -0.28
N VAL A 70 -18.06 17.98 0.21
CA VAL A 70 -19.12 18.92 -0.14
C VAL A 70 -18.59 19.91 -1.18
N PRO A 71 -19.40 20.32 -2.17
CA PRO A 71 -19.02 21.39 -3.09
C PRO A 71 -18.64 22.65 -2.31
N ALA A 72 -17.66 23.39 -2.81
CA ALA A 72 -17.35 24.70 -2.26
C ALA A 72 -18.58 25.61 -2.39
N GLU A 73 -18.92 26.33 -1.33
CA GLU A 73 -19.92 27.39 -1.41
C GLU A 73 -19.41 28.47 -2.38
N PRO A 74 -20.22 28.87 -3.37
CA PRO A 74 -19.84 29.97 -4.25
C PRO A 74 -19.58 31.24 -3.43
N PHE A 75 -18.51 31.96 -3.75
CA PHE A 75 -18.27 33.25 -3.12
C PHE A 75 -19.46 34.18 -3.37
N PRO A 76 -19.98 34.87 -2.33
CA PRO A 76 -21.06 35.83 -2.51
C PRO A 76 -20.57 36.94 -3.46
N GLY A 77 -21.11 36.96 -4.68
CA GLY A 77 -20.76 37.94 -5.73
C GLY A 77 -20.25 37.36 -7.05
N GLN A 78 -19.97 36.05 -7.17
CA GLN A 78 -19.63 35.44 -8.45
C GLN A 78 -20.89 35.05 -9.23
N SER A 79 -21.33 35.92 -10.15
CA SER A 79 -22.22 35.50 -11.23
C SER A 79 -21.48 34.48 -12.09
N TYR A 80 -21.98 33.24 -12.17
CA TYR A 80 -21.52 32.26 -13.15
C TYR A 80 -21.81 32.83 -14.55
N GLY A 81 -20.80 33.46 -15.14
CA GLY A 81 -20.83 33.93 -16.52
C GLY A 81 -21.02 32.74 -17.44
N ARG A 82 -22.13 32.75 -18.18
CA ARG A 82 -22.39 31.87 -19.31
C ARG A 82 -21.80 32.44 -20.57
#